data_AF-A0A819AFQ2-F1
#
_entry.id   AF-A0A819AFQ2-F1
#
_cell.length_a   1.000
_cell.length_b   1.000
_cell.length_c   1.000
_cell.angle_alpha   90.00
_cell.angle_beta   90.00
_cell.angle_gamma   90.00
#
_symmetry.space_group_name_H-M   'P 1'
#
loop_
_entity.id
_entity.type
_entity.pdbx_description
1 polymer ?
#
loop_
_entity_poly.entity_id
_entity_poly.type
_entity_poly.pdbx_seq_one_letter_code
_entity_poly.pdbx_strand_id
1 'polypeptide(L)'
;MKITTKISMDTSIELIEYCNRGILIYEGESNKKKCLCPPNYFGDQCQWQSQRVSLTLQIRPMGSIDKKNSIYHIFIYLIDDEYKIIHYYEQINYIPSIDCQTKFNRYLLYPTRPKNVKHNYSIHIDIFDKITLNYYGSWYLSIPFPFLPVNRLSTQLIIPYEKSEFSKNCSLECGIHGKCFYYINSPKSFCKCDQEYSGRFCHLKHECSCSPNSICLNSSICLCPLNKFGSKCYLQHTSCQSDNPCQNNGQCIPINDRINKKGFICLCNEGYMGLNCEYKSNRIDITFRTDVIPSVIFAHWIIAFDDRRHQRITTFKKVPFDQYSVTLFVKEPFNILFIEYLNNSYLTVLREEFIPLDDISIDINIDNMCVNVSKLLNSTIFNYNYLHRIKYYQFPCVENHFLNNQNQLK
;
A
#
# COMPACT_ATOMS: atom_id res chain seq x y z
N MET A 1 30.97 0.26 -28.06
CA MET A 1 30.62 1.51 -27.35
C MET A 1 31.30 1.47 -25.97
N LYS A 2 32.47 2.08 -25.81
CA LYS A 2 33.16 2.17 -24.51
C LYS A 2 32.63 3.42 -23.81
N ILE A 3 31.86 3.23 -22.73
CA ILE A 3 31.42 4.32 -21.86
C ILE A 3 32.46 4.41 -20.74
N THR A 4 33.33 5.42 -20.79
CA THR A 4 34.30 5.70 -19.72
C THR A 4 33.83 6.88 -18.90
N THR A 5 33.42 6.65 -17.66
CA THR A 5 33.14 7.69 -16.67
C THR A 5 34.42 7.94 -15.85
N LYS A 6 35.23 8.92 -16.24
CA LYS A 6 36.24 9.50 -15.34
C LYS A 6 35.59 10.67 -14.62
N ILE A 7 35.45 10.57 -13.29
CA ILE A 7 34.87 11.61 -12.44
C ILE A 7 35.97 12.13 -11.52
N SER A 8 36.40 13.37 -11.71
CA SER A 8 37.17 14.16 -10.73
C SER A 8 36.27 15.24 -10.14
N MET A 9 36.38 15.51 -8.83
CA MET A 9 35.39 16.29 -8.07
C MET A 9 35.18 17.74 -8.56
N ASP A 10 36.18 18.40 -9.15
CA ASP A 10 36.07 19.79 -9.68
C ASP A 10 35.29 19.90 -11.01
N THR A 11 35.10 18.80 -11.74
CA THR A 11 34.34 18.82 -13.02
C THR A 11 32.83 18.71 -12.83
N SER A 12 32.37 18.46 -11.60
CA SER A 12 30.97 18.12 -11.30
C SER A 12 29.96 19.27 -11.50
N ILE A 13 30.40 20.53 -11.42
CA ILE A 13 29.52 21.71 -11.51
C ILE A 13 29.23 22.08 -12.98
N GLU A 14 30.24 22.11 -13.86
CA GLU A 14 30.05 22.33 -15.31
C GLU A 14 29.25 21.20 -15.99
N LEU A 15 29.33 19.99 -15.45
CA LEU A 15 28.61 18.80 -15.93
C LEU A 15 27.08 18.89 -15.73
N ILE A 16 26.62 19.60 -14.70
CA ILE A 16 25.20 19.80 -14.39
C ILE A 16 24.59 20.92 -15.23
N GLU A 17 25.35 21.97 -15.54
CA GLU A 17 24.85 23.11 -16.31
C GLU A 17 24.53 22.75 -17.77
N TYR A 18 25.34 21.91 -18.42
CA TYR A 18 25.17 21.66 -19.84
C TYR A 18 23.92 20.83 -20.19
N CYS A 19 23.57 19.82 -19.38
CA CYS A 19 22.44 18.93 -19.66
C CYS A 19 21.22 19.17 -18.76
N ASN A 20 21.21 20.25 -17.96
CA ASN A 20 20.15 20.56 -17.00
C ASN A 20 19.81 19.35 -16.10
N ARG A 21 18.72 18.64 -16.41
CA ARG A 21 18.23 17.45 -15.67
C ARG A 21 18.56 16.12 -16.35
N GLY A 22 19.33 16.16 -17.42
CA GLY A 22 19.82 15.01 -18.16
C GLY A 22 21.26 14.63 -17.80
N ILE A 23 21.72 13.56 -18.43
CA ILE A 23 23.06 13.02 -18.22
C ILE A 23 23.92 13.39 -19.43
N LEU A 24 25.04 14.07 -19.19
CA LEU A 24 26.02 14.37 -20.23
C LEU A 24 26.79 13.11 -20.62
N ILE A 25 26.84 12.85 -21.93
CA ILE A 25 27.65 11.81 -22.53
C ILE A 25 28.51 12.41 -23.65
N TYR A 26 29.60 11.72 -23.98
CA TYR A 26 30.49 12.07 -25.07
C TYR A 26 30.33 11.02 -26.19
N GLU A 27 29.99 11.46 -27.40
CA GLU A 27 29.73 10.58 -28.55
C GLU A 27 30.95 10.52 -29.47
N GLY A 28 31.47 9.31 -29.69
CA GLY A 28 32.56 9.02 -30.63
C GLY A 28 33.96 9.47 -30.18
N GLU A 29 34.94 9.33 -31.08
CA GLU A 29 36.33 9.79 -30.88
C GLU A 29 36.46 11.32 -30.89
N SER A 30 35.47 12.02 -31.45
CA SER A 30 35.41 13.48 -31.51
C SER A 30 35.02 14.16 -30.20
N ASN A 31 34.76 13.40 -29.12
CA ASN A 31 34.33 13.92 -27.81
C ASN A 31 33.17 14.93 -27.90
N LYS A 32 32.20 14.69 -28.80
CA LYS A 32 31.05 15.58 -28.93
C LYS A 32 30.11 15.43 -27.73
N LYS A 33 29.84 16.54 -27.04
CA LYS A 33 28.89 16.60 -25.91
C LYS A 33 27.46 16.34 -26.38
N LYS A 34 26.76 15.42 -25.73
CA LYS A 34 25.35 15.08 -26.00
C LYS A 34 24.63 14.76 -24.69
N CYS A 35 23.35 15.09 -24.60
CA CYS A 35 22.58 14.87 -23.38
C CYS A 35 21.60 13.72 -23.55
N LEU A 36 21.57 12.81 -22.57
CA LEU A 36 20.52 11.82 -22.41
C LEU A 36 19.44 12.39 -21.49
N CYS A 37 18.29 12.72 -22.07
CA CYS A 37 17.18 13.32 -21.33
C CYS A 37 16.29 12.26 -20.69
N PRO A 38 15.87 12.46 -19.42
CA PRO A 38 14.80 11.66 -18.85
C PRO A 38 13.52 11.84 -19.68
N PRO A 39 12.58 10.88 -19.67
CA PRO A 39 11.36 10.92 -20.50
C PRO A 39 10.50 12.21 -20.34
N ASN A 40 10.60 12.86 -19.18
CA ASN A 40 9.92 14.11 -18.85
C ASN A 40 10.54 15.36 -19.50
N TYR A 41 11.74 15.27 -20.07
CA TYR A 41 12.48 16.38 -20.64
C TYR A 41 12.94 16.07 -22.06
N PHE A 42 13.17 17.10 -22.86
CA PHE A 42 13.64 16.97 -24.23
C PHE A 42 14.39 18.22 -24.70
N GLY A 43 14.98 18.12 -25.90
CA GLY A 43 15.91 19.10 -26.45
C GLY A 43 17.37 18.67 -26.27
N ASP A 44 18.28 19.33 -26.98
CA ASP A 44 19.70 18.94 -27.02
C ASP A 44 20.40 19.01 -25.66
N GLN A 45 19.84 19.80 -24.73
CA GLN A 45 20.31 20.01 -23.37
C GLN A 45 19.24 19.66 -22.31
N CYS A 46 18.18 18.94 -22.71
CA CYS A 46 17.06 18.59 -21.82
C CYS A 46 16.37 19.81 -21.19
N GLN A 47 16.36 20.94 -21.90
CA GLN A 47 15.87 22.23 -21.43
C GLN A 47 14.34 22.34 -21.47
N TRP A 48 13.65 21.52 -22.27
CA TRP A 48 12.20 21.56 -22.44
C TRP A 48 11.49 20.47 -21.65
N GLN A 49 10.30 20.77 -21.13
CA GLN A 49 9.48 19.81 -20.42
C GLN A 49 8.40 19.20 -21.30
N SER A 50 8.31 17.87 -21.27
CA SER A 50 7.20 17.13 -21.87
C SER A 50 5.90 17.46 -21.14
N GLN A 51 4.84 17.66 -21.92
CA GLN A 51 3.49 17.68 -21.37
C GLN A 51 3.18 16.30 -20.76
N ARG A 52 2.55 16.27 -19.58
CA ARG A 52 2.35 15.04 -18.82
C ARG A 52 1.26 15.16 -17.76
N VAL A 53 0.89 14.03 -17.17
CA VAL A 53 0.14 13.98 -15.92
C VAL A 53 1.07 13.49 -14.81
N SER A 54 1.17 14.28 -13.74
CA SER A 54 1.88 13.95 -12.51
C SER A 54 0.87 13.42 -11.51
N LEU A 55 0.85 12.10 -11.30
CA LEU A 55 -0.10 11.41 -10.46
C LEU A 55 0.56 10.99 -9.14
N THR A 56 -0.05 11.37 -8.03
CA THR A 56 0.29 10.89 -6.68
C THR A 56 -0.87 10.06 -6.14
N LEU A 57 -0.64 8.77 -5.93
CA LEU A 57 -1.62 7.83 -5.39
C LEU A 57 -1.26 7.43 -3.96
N GLN A 58 -2.24 7.49 -3.06
CA GLN A 58 -2.21 6.73 -1.81
C GLN A 58 -3.25 5.62 -1.89
N ILE A 59 -2.87 4.38 -1.63
CA ILE A 59 -3.79 3.23 -1.73
C ILE A 59 -4.11 2.74 -0.33
N ARG A 60 -5.39 2.46 -0.05
CA ARG A 60 -5.83 1.89 1.23
C ARG A 60 -6.90 0.81 1.02
N PRO A 61 -6.71 -0.42 1.52
CA PRO A 61 -7.76 -1.43 1.52
C PRO A 61 -8.79 -1.19 2.64
N MET A 62 -10.07 -1.38 2.35
CA MET A 62 -11.16 -1.42 3.33
C MET A 62 -11.25 -2.81 3.95
N GLY A 63 -10.84 -2.92 5.21
CA GLY A 63 -11.25 -4.01 6.10
C GLY A 63 -10.58 -5.38 5.91
N SER A 64 -10.25 -5.96 7.06
CA SER A 64 -9.84 -7.35 7.35
C SER A 64 -8.38 -7.77 7.22
N ILE A 65 -7.97 -8.43 8.30
CA ILE A 65 -6.72 -9.16 8.58
C ILE A 65 -6.42 -10.26 7.55
N ASP A 66 -7.45 -10.78 6.88
CA ASP A 66 -7.35 -11.93 5.97
C ASP A 66 -6.58 -11.63 4.68
N LYS A 67 -6.34 -10.35 4.37
CA LYS A 67 -5.59 -9.89 3.20
C LYS A 67 -4.21 -9.30 3.55
N LYS A 68 -3.68 -9.59 4.75
CA LYS A 68 -2.31 -9.16 5.14
C LYS A 68 -1.24 -9.68 4.17
N ASN A 69 -1.49 -10.82 3.54
CA ASN A 69 -0.59 -11.44 2.56
C ASN A 69 -1.01 -11.20 1.10
N SER A 70 -2.06 -10.40 0.87
CA SER A 70 -2.46 -10.03 -0.49
C SER A 70 -1.42 -9.09 -1.10
N ILE A 71 -1.10 -9.35 -2.35
CA ILE A 71 -0.21 -8.51 -3.14
C ILE A 71 -1.05 -8.00 -4.30
N TYR A 72 -1.18 -6.68 -4.41
CA TYR A 72 -1.94 -6.07 -5.48
C TYR A 72 -1.01 -5.61 -6.58
N HIS A 73 -1.36 -5.93 -7.83
CA HIS A 73 -0.71 -5.39 -9.01
C HIS A 73 -1.63 -4.35 -9.63
N ILE A 74 -1.13 -3.14 -9.78
CA ILE A 74 -1.91 -1.98 -10.18
C ILE A 74 -1.36 -1.47 -11.49
N PHE A 75 -2.20 -1.46 -12.52
CA PHE A 75 -1.90 -0.80 -13.78
C PHE A 75 -2.56 0.56 -13.83
N ILE A 76 -1.82 1.57 -14.29
CA ILE A 76 -2.28 2.95 -14.41
C ILE A 76 -2.11 3.34 -15.87
N TYR A 77 -3.23 3.56 -16.56
CA TYR A 77 -3.26 3.85 -17.98
C TYR A 77 -3.68 5.30 -18.22
N LEU A 78 -2.96 6.00 -19.09
CA LEU A 78 -3.44 7.21 -19.72
C LEU A 78 -4.20 6.82 -20.98
N ILE A 79 -5.50 7.08 -20.99
CA ILE A 79 -6.40 6.69 -22.09
C ILE A 79 -7.07 7.92 -22.70
N ASP A 80 -7.53 7.80 -23.94
CA ASP A 80 -8.53 8.72 -24.49
C ASP A 80 -9.95 8.23 -24.16
N ASP A 81 -10.87 9.15 -23.89
CA ASP A 81 -12.23 8.80 -23.46
C ASP A 81 -13.15 8.34 -24.60
N GLU A 82 -12.79 8.67 -25.84
CA GLU A 82 -13.57 8.38 -27.04
C GLU A 82 -13.37 6.92 -27.47
N TYR A 83 -12.14 6.52 -27.76
CA TYR A 83 -11.79 5.19 -28.28
C TYR A 83 -11.24 4.24 -27.22
N LYS A 84 -10.91 4.74 -26.02
CA LYS A 84 -10.31 3.95 -24.92
C LYS A 84 -8.97 3.31 -25.33
N ILE A 85 -8.21 3.99 -26.17
CA ILE A 85 -6.85 3.66 -26.58
C ILE A 85 -5.91 3.99 -25.44
N ILE A 86 -5.01 3.05 -25.13
CA ILE A 86 -3.96 3.22 -24.14
C ILE A 86 -2.80 3.97 -24.80
N HIS A 87 -2.53 5.19 -24.33
CA HIS A 87 -1.43 6.02 -24.83
C HIS A 87 -0.13 5.83 -24.05
N TYR A 88 -0.26 5.56 -22.75
CA TYR A 88 0.87 5.32 -21.85
C TYR A 88 0.39 4.51 -20.66
N TYR A 89 1.28 3.74 -20.05
CA TYR A 89 0.95 2.98 -18.85
C TYR A 89 2.11 2.91 -17.87
N GLU A 90 1.76 2.80 -16.59
CA GLU A 90 2.66 2.50 -15.49
C GLU A 90 2.12 1.31 -14.70
N GLN A 91 3.00 0.65 -13.96
CA GLN A 91 2.63 -0.47 -13.09
C GLN A 91 3.25 -0.34 -11.71
N ILE A 92 2.55 -0.85 -10.70
CA ILE A 92 2.95 -0.78 -9.30
C ILE A 92 2.57 -2.10 -8.62
N ASN A 93 3.48 -2.65 -7.82
CA ASN A 93 3.14 -3.66 -6.82
C ASN A 93 2.84 -2.95 -5.51
N TYR A 94 1.71 -3.26 -4.88
CA TYR A 94 1.30 -2.70 -3.60
C TYR A 94 1.05 -3.84 -2.60
N ILE A 95 1.78 -3.81 -1.50
CA ILE A 95 1.66 -4.79 -0.43
C ILE A 95 1.11 -4.07 0.81
N PRO A 96 -0.13 -4.32 1.25
CA PRO A 96 -0.75 -3.58 2.35
C PRO A 96 0.04 -3.57 3.66
N SER A 97 0.74 -4.66 3.98
CA SER A 97 1.54 -4.78 5.21
C SER A 97 2.83 -3.94 5.19
N ILE A 98 3.26 -3.47 4.03
CA ILE A 98 4.53 -2.74 3.84
C ILE A 98 4.25 -1.31 3.35
N ASP A 99 3.38 -1.17 2.36
CA ASP A 99 3.20 0.05 1.57
C ASP A 99 2.04 0.94 2.03
N CYS A 100 1.35 0.63 3.13
CA CYS A 100 0.13 1.35 3.56
C CYS A 100 0.30 2.87 3.69
N GLN A 101 1.50 3.32 4.10
CA GLN A 101 1.82 4.74 4.22
C GLN A 101 2.54 5.32 2.98
N THR A 102 2.89 4.47 2.01
CA THR A 102 3.61 4.87 0.81
C THR A 102 2.73 5.71 -0.12
N LYS A 103 3.28 6.81 -0.61
CA LYS A 103 2.68 7.65 -1.65
C LYS A 103 3.39 7.38 -2.97
N PHE A 104 2.69 6.83 -3.93
CA PHE A 104 3.24 6.47 -5.23
C PHE A 104 3.15 7.65 -6.20
N ASN A 105 4.31 8.18 -6.60
CA ASN A 105 4.39 9.24 -7.61
C ASN A 105 4.72 8.61 -8.97
N ARG A 106 3.88 8.88 -9.98
CA ARG A 106 4.06 8.40 -11.36
C ARG A 106 3.83 9.53 -12.36
N TYR A 107 4.57 9.49 -13.46
CA TYR A 107 4.39 10.42 -14.58
C TYR A 107 3.80 9.65 -15.76
N LEU A 108 2.64 10.11 -16.25
CA LEU A 108 2.03 9.58 -17.45
C LEU A 108 2.29 10.56 -18.60
N LEU A 109 2.96 10.08 -19.65
CA LEU A 109 3.40 10.90 -20.77
C LEU A 109 2.41 10.83 -21.92
N TYR A 110 2.15 11.97 -22.57
CA TYR A 110 1.42 11.97 -23.84
C TYR A 110 2.32 11.46 -24.97
N PRO A 111 1.76 10.81 -26.00
CA PRO A 111 2.55 10.19 -27.07
C PRO A 111 3.19 11.22 -27.99
N THR A 112 2.53 12.37 -28.17
CA THR A 112 2.99 13.48 -29.01
C THR A 112 3.35 14.70 -28.17
N ARG A 113 4.19 15.56 -28.74
CA ARG A 113 4.59 16.85 -28.15
C ARG A 113 4.32 17.94 -29.20
N PRO A 114 3.26 18.77 -29.05
CA PRO A 114 2.28 18.79 -27.97
C PRO A 114 1.27 17.63 -28.03
N LYS A 115 0.53 17.41 -26.93
CA LYS A 115 -0.57 16.44 -26.86
C LYS A 115 -1.70 16.83 -27.81
N ASN A 116 -2.43 15.84 -28.31
CA ASN A 116 -3.54 16.10 -29.22
C ASN A 116 -4.73 16.73 -28.48
N VAL A 117 -5.01 17.99 -28.74
CA VAL A 117 -6.10 18.75 -28.10
C VAL A 117 -7.50 18.27 -28.46
N LYS A 118 -7.65 17.47 -29.53
CA LYS A 118 -8.95 16.90 -29.92
C LYS A 118 -9.36 15.74 -29.02
N HIS A 119 -8.41 15.05 -28.39
CA HIS A 119 -8.70 13.93 -27.50
C HIS A 119 -8.94 14.42 -26.08
N ASN A 120 -9.98 13.86 -25.46
CA ASN A 120 -10.19 14.04 -24.03
C ASN A 120 -9.52 12.90 -23.29
N TYR A 121 -8.52 13.22 -22.46
CA TYR A 121 -7.71 12.23 -21.77
C TYR A 121 -8.21 11.98 -20.35
N SER A 122 -8.07 10.74 -19.90
CA SER A 122 -8.39 10.34 -18.53
C SER A 122 -7.44 9.25 -18.05
N ILE A 123 -7.49 8.93 -16.77
CA ILE A 123 -6.70 7.84 -16.18
C ILE A 123 -7.62 6.69 -15.84
N HIS A 124 -7.32 5.53 -16.40
CA HIS A 124 -7.93 4.25 -16.07
C HIS A 124 -6.96 3.47 -15.18
N ILE A 125 -7.42 2.91 -14.06
CA ILE A 125 -6.57 2.16 -13.14
C ILE A 125 -7.18 0.80 -12.93
N ASP A 126 -6.45 -0.26 -13.24
CA ASP A 126 -6.85 -1.64 -12.96
C ASP A 126 -6.08 -2.21 -11.78
N ILE A 127 -6.76 -2.97 -10.93
CA ILE A 127 -6.15 -3.69 -9.83
C ILE A 127 -6.38 -5.18 -10.00
N PHE A 128 -5.31 -5.96 -9.83
CA PHE A 128 -5.31 -7.42 -9.86
C PHE A 128 -4.66 -7.96 -8.59
N ASP A 129 -5.05 -9.16 -8.18
CA ASP A 129 -4.28 -9.96 -7.24
C ASP A 129 -3.04 -10.51 -7.95
N LYS A 130 -1.85 -10.26 -7.42
CA LYS A 130 -0.56 -10.62 -8.07
C LYS A 130 -0.26 -12.11 -8.02
N ILE A 131 -0.88 -12.86 -7.10
CA ILE A 131 -0.62 -14.29 -6.91
C ILE A 131 -1.55 -15.08 -7.81
N THR A 132 -2.85 -14.85 -7.68
CA THR A 132 -3.90 -15.55 -8.42
C THR A 132 -4.19 -14.94 -9.79
N LEU A 133 -3.64 -13.77 -10.09
CA LEU A 133 -3.90 -12.98 -11.30
C LEU A 133 -5.37 -12.57 -11.49
N ASN A 134 -6.17 -12.71 -10.44
CA ASN A 134 -7.58 -12.37 -10.48
C ASN A 134 -7.78 -10.87 -10.52
N TYR A 135 -8.68 -10.43 -11.39
CA TYR A 135 -9.10 -9.04 -11.47
C TYR A 135 -9.90 -8.63 -10.22
N TYR A 136 -9.65 -7.40 -9.75
CA TYR A 136 -10.27 -6.85 -8.55
C TYR A 136 -11.30 -5.75 -8.87
N GLY A 137 -10.96 -4.84 -9.78
CA GLY A 137 -11.78 -3.69 -10.11
C GLY A 137 -11.00 -2.59 -10.80
N SER A 138 -11.72 -1.58 -11.29
CA SER A 138 -11.13 -0.42 -11.96
C SER A 138 -11.61 0.90 -11.39
N TRP A 139 -10.73 1.90 -11.47
CA TRP A 139 -11.00 3.28 -11.08
C TRP A 139 -10.81 4.23 -12.27
N TYR A 140 -11.57 5.31 -12.27
CA TYR A 140 -11.52 6.36 -13.28
C TYR A 140 -11.14 7.68 -12.63
N LEU A 141 -10.13 8.36 -13.16
CA LEU A 141 -9.76 9.72 -12.75
C LEU A 141 -9.84 10.66 -13.96
N SER A 142 -10.63 11.73 -13.82
CA SER A 142 -10.69 12.80 -14.82
C SER A 142 -9.46 13.70 -14.76
N ILE A 143 -9.03 14.21 -15.91
CA ILE A 143 -7.98 15.24 -16.01
C ILE A 143 -8.68 16.60 -16.21
N PRO A 144 -8.75 17.46 -15.19
CA PRO A 144 -9.65 18.62 -15.19
C PRO A 144 -9.19 19.76 -16.10
N PHE A 145 -7.87 19.93 -16.30
CA PHE A 145 -7.32 21.10 -17.00
C PHE A 145 -6.56 20.69 -18.26
N PRO A 146 -7.26 20.41 -19.38
CA PRO A 146 -6.64 19.96 -20.62
C PRO A 146 -5.71 21.01 -21.24
N PHE A 147 -5.88 22.30 -20.95
CA PHE A 147 -4.96 23.35 -21.42
C PHE A 147 -3.61 23.36 -20.69
N LEU A 148 -3.53 22.79 -19.47
CA LEU A 148 -2.28 22.79 -18.73
C LEU A 148 -1.29 21.80 -19.37
N PRO A 149 -0.01 22.21 -19.55
CA PRO A 149 1.02 21.30 -20.03
C PRO A 149 1.30 20.19 -19.01
N VAL A 150 1.19 20.49 -17.71
CA VAL A 150 1.36 19.50 -16.63
C VAL A 150 0.13 19.51 -15.73
N ASN A 151 -0.61 18.41 -15.70
CA ASN A 151 -1.70 18.20 -14.75
C ASN A 151 -1.16 17.50 -13.50
N ARG A 152 -1.35 18.07 -12.31
CA ARG A 152 -0.97 17.45 -11.04
C ARG A 152 -2.22 16.91 -10.36
N LEU A 153 -2.28 15.59 -10.17
CA LEU A 153 -3.40 14.91 -9.54
C LEU A 153 -2.91 14.17 -8.30
N SER A 154 -3.59 14.35 -7.18
CA SER A 154 -3.36 13.59 -5.96
C SER A 154 -4.67 12.99 -5.49
N THR A 155 -4.71 11.67 -5.35
CA THR A 155 -5.94 10.96 -4.96
C THR A 155 -5.64 9.76 -4.08
N GLN A 156 -6.62 9.41 -3.24
CA GLN A 156 -6.59 8.21 -2.42
C GLN A 156 -7.48 7.15 -3.07
N LEU A 157 -6.91 6.01 -3.42
CA LEU A 157 -7.62 4.84 -3.94
C LEU A 157 -8.00 3.93 -2.78
N ILE A 158 -9.30 3.67 -2.65
CA ILE A 158 -9.84 2.78 -1.63
C ILE A 158 -10.19 1.46 -2.29
N ILE A 159 -9.52 0.37 -1.89
CA ILE A 159 -9.78 -0.98 -2.41
C ILE A 159 -10.89 -1.60 -1.54
N PRO A 160 -12.09 -1.88 -2.06
CA PRO A 160 -13.20 -2.45 -1.27
C PRO A 160 -12.88 -3.88 -0.82
N TYR A 161 -13.63 -4.44 0.14
CA TYR A 161 -13.43 -5.82 0.60
C TYR A 161 -13.81 -6.84 -0.48
N GLU A 162 -14.94 -6.62 -1.14
CA GLU A 162 -15.44 -7.46 -2.21
C GLU A 162 -14.81 -7.09 -3.55
N LYS A 163 -14.65 -8.09 -4.42
CA LYS A 163 -14.20 -7.86 -5.79
C LYS A 163 -15.35 -7.21 -6.57
N SER A 164 -15.01 -6.39 -7.56
CA SER A 164 -15.99 -5.87 -8.50
C SER A 164 -16.61 -7.02 -9.28
N GLU A 165 -17.93 -7.18 -9.16
CA GLU A 165 -18.69 -8.16 -9.93
C GLU A 165 -19.15 -7.58 -11.27
N PHE A 166 -19.36 -8.46 -12.24
CA PHE A 166 -19.96 -8.08 -13.52
C PHE A 166 -21.40 -7.57 -13.28
N SER A 167 -21.73 -6.42 -13.85
CA SER A 167 -23.07 -5.84 -13.69
C SER A 167 -24.01 -6.40 -14.75
N LYS A 168 -25.05 -7.12 -14.32
CA LYS A 168 -26.14 -7.58 -15.22
C LYS A 168 -26.92 -6.41 -15.85
N ASN A 169 -26.96 -5.25 -15.20
CA ASN A 169 -27.68 -4.04 -15.63
C ASN A 169 -26.71 -2.94 -16.10
N CYS A 170 -25.73 -3.31 -16.91
CA CYS A 170 -24.76 -2.38 -17.46
C CYS A 170 -25.25 -1.82 -18.79
N SER A 171 -25.16 -0.50 -18.99
CA SER A 171 -25.66 0.15 -20.21
C SER A 171 -24.78 -0.03 -21.45
N LEU A 172 -23.58 -0.62 -21.32
CA LEU A 172 -22.61 -0.74 -22.40
C LEU A 172 -22.59 -2.18 -22.95
N GLU A 173 -22.78 -2.32 -24.25
CA GLU A 173 -22.68 -3.60 -24.95
C GLU A 173 -21.21 -3.89 -25.30
N CYS A 174 -20.65 -4.97 -24.75
CA CYS A 174 -19.22 -5.28 -24.82
C CYS A 174 -18.88 -6.41 -25.80
N GLY A 175 -19.78 -6.70 -26.75
CA GLY A 175 -19.66 -7.82 -27.67
C GLY A 175 -19.62 -9.18 -26.95
N ILE A 176 -19.21 -10.23 -27.68
CA ILE A 176 -19.11 -11.60 -27.15
C ILE A 176 -17.80 -11.87 -26.40
N HIS A 177 -16.80 -11.01 -26.57
CA HIS A 177 -15.45 -11.15 -26.02
C HIS A 177 -15.17 -10.14 -24.90
N GLY A 178 -16.23 -9.66 -24.25
CA GLY A 178 -16.11 -8.62 -23.25
C GLY A 178 -17.26 -8.65 -22.26
N LYS A 179 -16.99 -8.12 -21.07
CA LYS A 179 -17.95 -8.00 -19.99
C LYS A 179 -17.97 -6.55 -19.50
N CYS A 180 -19.16 -6.04 -19.23
CA CYS A 180 -19.36 -4.67 -18.79
C CYS A 180 -19.14 -4.53 -17.27
N PHE A 181 -18.37 -3.52 -16.89
CA PHE A 181 -18.08 -3.17 -15.50
C PHE A 181 -18.34 -1.68 -15.26
N TYR A 182 -18.70 -1.35 -14.02
CA TYR A 182 -18.69 0.03 -13.54
C TYR A 182 -17.36 0.34 -12.85
N TYR A 183 -16.93 1.59 -12.95
CA TYR A 183 -15.83 2.07 -12.13
C TYR A 183 -16.25 2.13 -10.66
N ILE A 184 -15.36 1.73 -9.76
CA ILE A 184 -15.67 1.70 -8.32
C ILE A 184 -15.97 3.10 -7.78
N ASN A 185 -15.31 4.13 -8.33
CA ASN A 185 -15.44 5.51 -7.88
C ASN A 185 -16.28 6.41 -8.80
N SER A 186 -16.95 5.85 -9.81
CA SER A 186 -17.68 6.64 -10.82
C SER A 186 -18.81 5.82 -11.45
N PRO A 187 -19.97 6.42 -11.75
CA PRO A 187 -21.07 5.73 -12.42
C PRO A 187 -20.78 5.41 -13.89
N LYS A 188 -19.61 5.79 -14.42
CA LYS A 188 -19.18 5.43 -15.77
C LYS A 188 -18.99 3.91 -15.87
N SER A 189 -19.39 3.33 -16.99
CA SER A 189 -19.13 1.93 -17.33
C SER A 189 -18.04 1.81 -18.40
N PHE A 190 -17.44 0.62 -18.49
CA PHE A 190 -16.46 0.26 -19.50
C PHE A 190 -16.52 -1.25 -19.79
N CYS A 191 -15.98 -1.65 -20.95
CA CYS A 191 -15.83 -3.05 -21.31
C CYS A 191 -14.48 -3.58 -20.88
N LYS A 192 -14.49 -4.65 -20.09
CA LYS A 192 -13.31 -5.46 -19.83
C LYS A 192 -13.29 -6.60 -20.84
N CYS A 193 -12.27 -6.61 -21.69
CA CYS A 193 -12.15 -7.60 -22.75
C CYS A 193 -11.53 -8.90 -22.23
N ASP A 194 -11.89 -10.00 -22.90
CA ASP A 194 -11.21 -11.28 -22.78
C ASP A 194 -9.80 -11.19 -23.37
N GLN A 195 -8.98 -12.20 -23.09
CA GLN A 195 -7.61 -12.26 -23.63
C GLN A 195 -7.65 -12.22 -25.17
N GLU A 196 -6.67 -11.53 -25.78
CA GLU A 196 -6.56 -11.32 -27.23
C GLU A 196 -7.59 -10.35 -27.85
N TYR A 197 -8.47 -9.74 -27.06
CA TYR A 197 -9.43 -8.74 -27.54
C TYR A 197 -9.21 -7.37 -26.89
N SER A 198 -9.41 -6.31 -27.65
CA SER A 198 -9.21 -4.94 -27.19
C SER A 198 -10.16 -3.94 -27.86
N GLY A 199 -10.00 -2.67 -27.49
CA GLY A 199 -10.84 -1.57 -27.93
C GLY A 199 -12.04 -1.35 -27.02
N ARG A 200 -12.72 -0.22 -27.20
CA ARG A 200 -13.85 0.23 -26.38
C ARG A 200 -14.94 -0.84 -26.17
N PHE A 201 -15.18 -1.67 -27.18
CA PHE A 201 -16.23 -2.69 -27.21
C PHE A 201 -15.69 -4.12 -27.39
N CYS A 202 -14.38 -4.34 -27.24
CA CYS A 202 -13.77 -5.68 -27.32
C CYS A 202 -13.92 -6.40 -28.69
N HIS A 203 -13.99 -5.65 -29.79
CA HIS A 203 -14.10 -6.21 -31.15
C HIS A 203 -12.75 -6.39 -31.85
N LEU A 204 -11.68 -5.75 -31.35
CA LEU A 204 -10.38 -5.76 -32.02
C LEU A 204 -9.57 -6.95 -31.52
N LYS A 205 -9.39 -7.95 -32.38
CA LYS A 205 -8.49 -9.07 -32.11
C LYS A 205 -7.03 -8.64 -32.25
N HIS A 206 -6.19 -9.10 -31.34
CA HIS A 206 -4.75 -8.85 -31.37
C HIS A 206 -3.97 -10.07 -30.89
N GLU A 207 -2.74 -10.21 -31.35
CA GLU A 207 -1.85 -11.27 -30.90
C GLU A 207 -1.16 -10.88 -29.60
N CYS A 208 -1.12 -11.83 -28.66
CA CYS A 208 -0.50 -11.63 -27.35
C CYS A 208 0.96 -12.08 -27.37
N SER A 209 1.88 -11.15 -27.10
CA SER A 209 3.32 -11.43 -27.06
C SER A 209 3.84 -11.75 -25.65
N CYS A 210 2.96 -12.20 -24.75
CA CYS A 210 3.28 -12.44 -23.34
C CYS A 210 3.73 -13.89 -23.13
N SER A 211 4.57 -14.13 -22.11
CA SER A 211 4.99 -15.51 -21.80
C SER A 211 3.80 -16.40 -21.40
N PRO A 212 3.91 -17.74 -21.54
CA PRO A 212 2.86 -18.66 -21.06
C PRO A 212 2.53 -18.45 -19.57
N ASN A 213 1.28 -18.70 -19.19
CA ASN A 213 0.73 -18.52 -17.84
C ASN A 213 0.76 -17.07 -17.31
N SER A 214 0.83 -16.08 -18.21
CA SER A 214 0.62 -14.67 -17.88
C SER A 214 -0.68 -14.16 -18.52
N ILE A 215 -1.24 -13.09 -17.96
CA ILE A 215 -2.46 -12.49 -18.52
C ILE A 215 -2.07 -11.35 -19.45
N CYS A 216 -2.53 -11.42 -20.68
CA CYS A 216 -2.40 -10.38 -21.69
C CYS A 216 -3.55 -9.37 -21.52
N LEU A 217 -3.23 -8.12 -21.18
CA LEU A 217 -4.23 -7.04 -21.01
C LEU A 217 -4.38 -6.21 -22.29
N ASN A 218 -3.35 -6.19 -23.12
CA ASN A 218 -3.32 -5.61 -24.46
C ASN A 218 -2.17 -6.31 -25.22
N SER A 219 -2.05 -6.09 -26.53
CA SER A 219 -1.04 -6.68 -27.42
C SER A 219 0.38 -6.66 -26.86
N SER A 220 0.70 -5.64 -26.07
CA SER A 220 2.02 -5.47 -25.48
C SER A 220 2.11 -5.44 -23.96
N ILE A 221 0.98 -5.42 -23.24
CA ILE A 221 0.94 -5.23 -21.78
C ILE A 221 0.60 -6.55 -21.11
N CYS A 222 1.53 -7.04 -20.30
CA CYS A 222 1.45 -8.35 -19.69
C CYS A 222 1.40 -8.24 -18.16
N LEU A 223 0.40 -8.88 -17.54
CA LEU A 223 0.34 -9.12 -16.12
C LEU A 223 1.11 -10.41 -15.80
N CYS A 224 2.31 -10.24 -15.25
CA CYS A 224 3.18 -11.37 -14.91
C CYS A 224 2.74 -12.06 -13.61
N PRO A 225 2.82 -13.40 -13.51
CA PRO A 225 2.74 -14.10 -12.23
C PRO A 225 3.90 -13.68 -11.31
N LEU A 226 3.77 -13.97 -10.02
CA LEU A 226 4.71 -13.52 -8.97
C LEU A 226 6.18 -13.90 -9.25
N ASN A 227 6.43 -15.06 -9.87
CA ASN A 227 7.76 -15.56 -10.16
C ASN A 227 8.37 -15.05 -11.48
N LYS A 228 7.64 -14.25 -12.27
CA LYS A 228 8.07 -13.73 -13.57
C LYS A 228 8.08 -12.21 -13.59
N PHE A 229 8.98 -11.64 -14.38
CA PHE A 229 9.09 -10.20 -14.58
C PHE A 229 9.56 -9.83 -15.98
N GLY A 230 9.73 -8.52 -16.21
CA GLY A 230 10.03 -7.94 -17.51
C GLY A 230 8.75 -7.57 -18.26
N SER A 231 8.89 -6.76 -19.32
CA SER A 231 7.75 -6.24 -20.08
C SER A 231 6.83 -7.31 -20.67
N LYS A 232 7.38 -8.50 -20.95
CA LYS A 232 6.68 -9.65 -21.53
C LYS A 232 6.62 -10.89 -20.62
N CYS A 233 7.07 -10.77 -19.37
CA CYS A 233 7.09 -11.86 -18.40
C CYS A 233 7.97 -13.07 -18.76
N TYR A 234 8.90 -12.98 -19.72
CA TYR A 234 9.81 -14.10 -20.03
C TYR A 234 10.93 -14.28 -19.00
N LEU A 235 11.26 -13.25 -18.24
CA LEU A 235 12.30 -13.31 -17.21
C LEU A 235 11.71 -13.89 -15.93
N GLN A 236 12.53 -14.64 -15.20
CA GLN A 236 12.11 -15.30 -13.96
C GLN A 236 12.96 -14.83 -12.80
N HIS A 237 12.33 -14.65 -11.65
CA HIS A 237 13.03 -14.38 -10.40
C HIS A 237 13.65 -15.67 -9.88
N THR A 238 14.91 -15.63 -9.48
CA THR A 238 15.61 -16.80 -8.90
C THR A 238 15.43 -16.88 -7.37
N SER A 239 15.17 -15.75 -6.72
CA SER A 239 15.21 -15.57 -5.26
C SER A 239 14.17 -16.39 -4.45
N CYS A 240 13.11 -16.91 -5.09
CA CYS A 240 12.08 -17.73 -4.45
C CYS A 240 11.84 -19.10 -5.16
N GLN A 241 12.75 -19.57 -6.02
CA GLN A 241 12.48 -20.70 -6.95
C GLN A 241 12.91 -22.09 -6.47
N SER A 242 14.03 -22.22 -5.76
CA SER A 242 14.61 -23.52 -5.41
C SER A 242 14.10 -24.05 -4.07
N ASP A 243 14.08 -23.20 -3.04
CA ASP A 243 13.46 -23.46 -1.74
C ASP A 243 12.85 -22.15 -1.26
N ASN A 244 11.65 -22.20 -0.67
CA ASN A 244 11.05 -21.00 -0.09
C ASN A 244 11.92 -20.53 1.08
N PRO A 245 12.60 -19.37 1.00
CA PRO A 245 13.48 -18.89 2.07
C PRO A 245 12.69 -18.43 3.31
N CYS A 246 11.37 -18.27 3.18
CA CYS A 246 10.48 -17.91 4.26
C CYS A 246 10.02 -19.17 5.01
N GLN A 247 10.43 -19.27 6.28
CA GLN A 247 10.08 -20.36 7.18
C GLN A 247 8.61 -20.27 7.63
N ASN A 248 8.12 -21.31 8.30
CA ASN A 248 6.80 -21.34 8.95
C ASN A 248 5.64 -20.98 8.00
N ASN A 249 5.70 -21.51 6.77
CA ASN A 249 4.74 -21.24 5.69
C ASN A 249 4.61 -19.76 5.32
N GLY A 250 5.62 -18.94 5.61
CA GLY A 250 5.70 -17.56 5.16
C GLY A 250 5.73 -17.48 3.63
N GLN A 251 5.19 -16.41 3.07
CA GLN A 251 5.13 -16.21 1.63
C GLN A 251 6.33 -15.42 1.13
N CYS A 252 7.15 -16.03 0.26
CA CYS A 252 8.24 -15.36 -0.43
C CYS A 252 7.73 -14.48 -1.56
N ILE A 253 8.17 -13.23 -1.57
CA ILE A 253 7.92 -12.27 -2.63
C ILE A 253 9.27 -11.87 -3.21
N PRO A 254 9.53 -12.19 -4.48
CA PRO A 254 10.75 -11.73 -5.11
C PRO A 254 10.66 -10.22 -5.34
N ILE A 255 11.75 -9.53 -5.06
CA ILE A 255 11.93 -8.11 -5.37
C ILE A 255 13.12 -7.96 -6.29
N ASN A 256 13.21 -6.84 -6.99
CA ASN A 256 14.22 -6.66 -8.02
C ASN A 256 15.64 -6.70 -7.40
N ASP A 257 16.45 -7.69 -7.80
CA ASP A 257 17.77 -8.00 -7.21
C ASP A 257 18.76 -6.82 -7.32
N ARG A 258 18.51 -5.88 -8.23
CA ARG A 258 19.33 -4.67 -8.43
C ARG A 258 19.20 -3.65 -7.30
N ILE A 259 18.15 -3.72 -6.48
CA ILE A 259 17.82 -2.72 -5.45
C ILE A 259 18.09 -3.27 -4.04
N ASN A 260 17.91 -4.58 -3.82
CA ASN A 260 18.10 -5.19 -2.50
C ASN A 260 19.03 -6.40 -2.60
N LYS A 261 20.07 -6.46 -1.76
CA LYS A 261 21.12 -7.49 -1.79
C LYS A 261 20.57 -8.92 -1.63
N LYS A 262 19.40 -9.10 -1.01
CA LYS A 262 18.76 -10.43 -0.82
C LYS A 262 17.81 -10.84 -1.95
N GLY A 263 17.27 -9.91 -2.73
CA GLY A 263 16.36 -10.23 -3.85
C GLY A 263 14.94 -10.72 -3.48
N PHE A 264 14.57 -10.78 -2.20
CA PHE A 264 13.22 -11.16 -1.76
C PHE A 264 12.81 -10.49 -0.44
N ILE A 265 11.53 -10.57 -0.11
CA ILE A 265 10.93 -10.26 1.19
C ILE A 265 9.98 -11.39 1.59
N CYS A 266 9.79 -11.61 2.90
CA CYS A 266 8.87 -12.60 3.42
C CYS A 266 7.63 -11.94 4.04
N LEU A 267 6.44 -12.38 3.64
CA LEU A 267 5.20 -12.08 4.37
C LEU A 267 4.88 -13.22 5.32
N CYS A 268 5.05 -12.96 6.62
CA CYS A 268 4.87 -13.98 7.65
C CYS A 268 3.40 -14.25 7.92
N ASN A 269 3.08 -15.53 8.09
CA ASN A 269 1.77 -15.95 8.55
C ASN A 269 1.51 -15.48 9.98
N GLU A 270 0.24 -15.51 10.37
CA GLU A 270 -0.17 -15.13 11.71
C GLU A 270 0.56 -16.02 12.74
N GLY A 271 1.13 -15.40 13.78
CA GLY A 271 1.93 -16.11 14.77
C GLY A 271 3.41 -16.28 14.46
N TYR A 272 3.93 -15.69 13.37
CA TYR A 272 5.36 -15.70 13.04
C TYR A 272 5.89 -14.31 12.68
N MET A 273 7.15 -14.07 13.00
CA MET A 273 7.88 -12.83 12.73
C MET A 273 9.35 -13.12 12.39
N GLY A 274 10.10 -12.06 12.06
CA GLY A 274 11.48 -12.14 11.61
C GLY A 274 11.61 -11.85 10.12
N LEU A 275 12.85 -11.75 9.64
CA LEU A 275 13.13 -11.41 8.24
C LEU A 275 12.71 -12.54 7.29
N ASN A 276 12.79 -13.78 7.78
CA ASN A 276 12.47 -15.01 7.09
C ASN A 276 11.34 -15.76 7.80
N CYS A 277 10.57 -15.10 8.68
CA CYS A 277 9.51 -15.72 9.47
C CYS A 277 9.98 -16.84 10.39
N GLU A 278 11.23 -16.74 10.86
CA GLU A 278 11.96 -17.75 11.64
C GLU A 278 11.55 -17.80 13.13
N TYR A 279 10.95 -16.73 13.65
CA TYR A 279 10.59 -16.62 15.06
C TYR A 279 9.09 -16.78 15.25
N LYS A 280 8.68 -17.59 16.23
CA LYS A 280 7.29 -17.62 16.69
C LYS A 280 6.97 -16.28 17.36
N SER A 281 5.87 -15.66 16.95
CA SER A 281 5.36 -14.46 17.60
C SER A 281 4.68 -14.82 18.90
N ASN A 282 5.00 -14.05 19.94
CA ASN A 282 4.37 -14.20 21.23
C ASN A 282 2.88 -13.92 21.09
N ARG A 283 2.05 -14.72 21.75
CA ARG A 283 0.59 -14.54 21.73
C ARG A 283 0.05 -14.03 23.06
N ILE A 284 -1.03 -13.28 22.94
CA ILE A 284 -1.82 -12.77 24.05
C ILE A 284 -3.24 -13.29 23.81
N ASP A 285 -3.64 -14.25 24.62
CA ASP A 285 -4.99 -14.83 24.60
C ASP A 285 -5.88 -14.00 25.51
N ILE A 286 -6.92 -13.38 24.95
CA ILE A 286 -7.86 -12.53 25.67
C ILE A 286 -9.16 -13.31 25.81
N THR A 287 -9.62 -13.52 27.04
CA THR A 287 -10.89 -14.17 27.38
C THR A 287 -11.92 -13.16 27.88
N PHE A 288 -13.12 -13.18 27.30
CA PHE A 288 -14.23 -12.32 27.69
C PHE A 288 -15.12 -13.05 28.70
N ARG A 289 -15.17 -12.56 29.94
CA ARG A 289 -16.09 -13.07 30.98
C ARG A 289 -17.32 -12.18 31.13
N THR A 290 -17.87 -11.74 30.01
CA THR A 290 -19.04 -10.84 29.96
C THR A 290 -20.14 -11.44 29.11
N ASP A 291 -21.40 -11.19 29.48
CA ASP A 291 -22.57 -11.69 28.73
C ASP A 291 -22.66 -11.09 27.31
N VAL A 292 -21.96 -9.98 27.06
CA VAL A 292 -21.90 -9.32 25.76
C VAL A 292 -20.49 -9.50 25.17
N ILE A 293 -20.37 -10.38 24.15
CA ILE A 293 -19.13 -10.58 23.41
C ILE A 293 -19.05 -9.52 22.30
N PRO A 294 -17.96 -8.73 22.22
CA PRO A 294 -17.81 -7.73 21.17
C PRO A 294 -17.53 -8.38 19.82
N SER A 295 -18.15 -7.91 18.72
CA SER A 295 -17.81 -8.41 17.37
C SER A 295 -16.43 -7.96 16.88
N VAL A 296 -15.91 -6.87 17.43
CA VAL A 296 -14.58 -6.31 17.12
C VAL A 296 -13.98 -5.74 18.39
N ILE A 297 -12.69 -5.99 18.58
CA ILE A 297 -11.86 -5.31 19.58
C ILE A 297 -10.81 -4.44 18.89
N PHE A 298 -10.41 -3.36 19.53
CA PHE A 298 -9.25 -2.56 19.17
C PHE A 298 -8.16 -2.75 20.22
N ALA A 299 -6.96 -3.11 19.76
CA ALA A 299 -5.77 -3.25 20.58
C ALA A 299 -4.84 -2.06 20.30
N HIS A 300 -4.59 -1.27 21.34
CA HIS A 300 -3.68 -0.12 21.29
C HIS A 300 -2.37 -0.50 21.97
N TRP A 301 -1.34 -0.68 21.17
CA TRP A 301 0.03 -0.96 21.58
C TRP A 301 0.76 0.37 21.74
N ILE A 302 1.29 0.63 22.92
CA ILE A 302 2.04 1.86 23.22
C ILE A 302 3.48 1.49 23.54
N ILE A 303 4.38 2.11 22.80
CA ILE A 303 5.82 2.05 23.04
C ILE A 303 6.21 3.34 23.73
N ALA A 304 6.57 3.22 25.00
CA ALA A 304 7.03 4.32 25.82
C ALA A 304 8.52 4.56 25.54
N PHE A 305 8.90 5.83 25.57
CA PHE A 305 10.28 6.26 25.41
C PHE A 305 10.49 7.46 26.32
N ASP A 306 11.63 7.53 27.00
CA ASP A 306 11.91 8.62 27.94
C ASP A 306 12.20 9.94 27.19
N ASP A 307 12.99 9.87 26.11
CA ASP A 307 13.52 11.06 25.43
C ASP A 307 12.76 11.47 24.16
N ARG A 308 11.72 10.72 23.77
CA ARG A 308 10.95 11.02 22.56
C ARG A 308 9.47 10.73 22.72
N ARG A 309 8.68 11.27 21.79
CA ARG A 309 7.23 11.01 21.77
C ARG A 309 6.96 9.51 21.71
N HIS A 310 6.15 9.03 22.65
CA HIS A 310 5.66 7.67 22.66
C HIS A 310 4.94 7.34 21.35
N GLN A 311 5.11 6.11 20.88
CA GLN A 311 4.47 5.64 19.67
C GLN A 311 3.24 4.81 20.04
N ARG A 312 2.14 5.01 19.31
CA ARG A 312 0.91 4.25 19.49
C ARG A 312 0.53 3.59 18.17
N ILE A 313 0.42 2.27 18.20
CA ILE A 313 -0.07 1.45 17.10
C ILE A 313 -1.44 0.93 17.52
N THR A 314 -2.44 1.07 16.65
CA THR A 314 -3.78 0.53 16.90
C THR A 314 -4.10 -0.51 15.85
N THR A 315 -4.34 -1.73 16.31
CA THR A 315 -4.80 -2.85 15.48
C THR A 315 -6.20 -3.23 15.92
N PHE A 316 -7.01 -3.76 15.03
CA PHE A 316 -8.30 -4.34 15.42
C PHE A 316 -8.31 -5.83 15.14
N LYS A 317 -9.15 -6.58 15.84
CA LYS A 317 -9.38 -8.01 15.62
C LYS A 317 -10.89 -8.28 15.71
N LYS A 318 -11.41 -9.02 14.73
CA LYS A 318 -12.80 -9.51 14.79
C LYS A 318 -12.85 -10.69 15.75
N VAL A 319 -13.90 -10.76 16.55
CA VAL A 319 -14.18 -11.90 17.42
C VAL A 319 -15.28 -12.72 16.75
N PRO A 320 -15.07 -14.01 16.46
CA PRO A 320 -16.11 -14.89 15.95
C PRO A 320 -17.29 -14.99 16.93
N PHE A 321 -18.51 -15.12 16.41
CA PHE A 321 -19.74 -15.09 17.21
C PHE A 321 -19.86 -16.27 18.21
N ASP A 322 -19.12 -17.34 17.99
CA ASP A 322 -19.08 -18.57 18.77
C ASP A 322 -17.87 -18.67 19.71
N GLN A 323 -17.03 -17.63 19.77
CA GLN A 323 -15.80 -17.63 20.55
C GLN A 323 -15.86 -16.61 21.70
N TYR A 324 -15.49 -17.07 22.90
CA TYR A 324 -15.34 -16.24 24.10
C TYR A 324 -13.90 -15.77 24.32
N SER A 325 -13.03 -16.05 23.35
CA SER A 325 -11.64 -15.65 23.40
C SER A 325 -11.13 -15.19 22.05
N VAL A 326 -10.09 -14.37 22.08
CA VAL A 326 -9.41 -13.89 20.88
C VAL A 326 -7.91 -13.83 21.14
N THR A 327 -7.15 -14.36 20.19
CA THR A 327 -5.69 -14.34 20.25
C THR A 327 -5.14 -13.16 19.46
N LEU A 328 -4.27 -12.38 20.09
CA LEU A 328 -3.46 -11.35 19.45
C LEU A 328 -2.01 -11.81 19.38
N PHE A 329 -1.35 -11.54 18.26
CA PHE A 329 0.07 -11.82 18.09
C PHE A 329 0.88 -10.53 18.14
N VAL A 330 1.89 -10.51 19.00
CA VAL A 330 2.78 -9.38 19.19
C VAL A 330 3.69 -9.26 17.98
N LYS A 331 3.70 -8.09 17.34
CA LYS A 331 4.51 -7.81 16.14
C LYS A 331 5.73 -6.94 16.41
N GLU A 332 5.60 -6.04 17.37
CA GLU A 332 6.62 -5.07 17.76
C GLU A 332 6.68 -5.03 19.29
N PRO A 333 7.85 -4.68 19.86
CA PRO A 333 7.98 -4.46 21.29
C PRO A 333 7.05 -3.33 21.75
N PHE A 334 6.40 -3.50 22.90
CA PHE A 334 5.49 -2.51 23.49
C PHE A 334 5.60 -2.53 25.02
N ASN A 335 5.23 -1.42 25.65
CA ASN A 335 5.21 -1.28 27.11
C ASN A 335 3.79 -1.40 27.67
N ILE A 336 2.80 -0.85 26.95
CA ILE A 336 1.41 -0.80 27.40
C ILE A 336 0.48 -1.34 26.32
N LEU A 337 -0.46 -2.19 26.71
CA LEU A 337 -1.55 -2.66 25.86
C LEU A 337 -2.90 -2.27 26.47
N PHE A 338 -3.69 -1.56 25.68
CA PHE A 338 -5.10 -1.33 25.96
C PHE A 338 -5.97 -2.10 24.98
N ILE A 339 -7.05 -2.69 25.49
CA ILE A 339 -8.12 -3.27 24.68
C ILE A 339 -9.35 -2.38 24.79
N GLU A 340 -9.84 -1.89 23.66
CA GLU A 340 -11.05 -1.10 23.56
C GLU A 340 -12.15 -1.89 22.86
N TYR A 341 -13.32 -1.98 23.48
CA TYR A 341 -14.54 -2.51 22.87
C TYR A 341 -15.78 -1.88 23.51
N LEU A 342 -16.86 -1.72 22.73
CA LEU A 342 -18.12 -1.11 23.19
C LEU A 342 -17.93 0.25 23.91
N ASN A 343 -16.96 1.06 23.45
CA ASN A 343 -16.54 2.35 24.04
C ASN A 343 -15.92 2.28 25.44
N ASN A 344 -15.60 1.09 25.95
CA ASN A 344 -14.84 0.90 27.18
C ASN A 344 -13.40 0.49 26.85
N SER A 345 -12.44 1.05 27.57
CA SER A 345 -11.02 0.73 27.45
C SER A 345 -10.56 -0.06 28.68
N TYR A 346 -9.81 -1.13 28.46
CA TYR A 346 -9.30 -2.01 29.50
C TYR A 346 -7.78 -2.02 29.44
N LEU A 347 -7.12 -1.76 30.57
CA LEU A 347 -5.68 -1.92 30.69
C LEU A 347 -5.39 -3.41 30.85
N THR A 348 -4.66 -4.00 29.91
CA THR A 348 -4.43 -5.44 29.91
C THR A 348 -2.99 -5.81 30.21
N VAL A 349 -2.02 -5.04 29.72
CA VAL A 349 -0.59 -5.30 29.96
C VAL A 349 0.11 -3.97 30.23
N LEU A 350 0.91 -3.92 31.30
CA LEU A 350 1.79 -2.82 31.65
C LEU A 350 3.16 -3.40 32.03
N ARG A 351 4.24 -2.94 31.39
CA ARG A 351 5.60 -3.44 31.63
C ARG A 351 6.64 -2.33 31.52
N GLU A 352 7.62 -2.38 32.42
CA GLU A 352 8.77 -1.47 32.44
C GLU A 352 9.90 -1.97 31.52
N GLU A 353 10.23 -3.26 31.54
CA GLU A 353 11.27 -3.86 30.69
C GLU A 353 10.72 -4.82 29.62
N PHE A 354 11.37 -4.81 28.45
CA PHE A 354 11.06 -5.74 27.36
C PHE A 354 11.74 -7.09 27.60
N ILE A 355 11.01 -8.03 28.18
CA ILE A 355 11.40 -9.44 28.26
C ILE A 355 10.73 -10.18 27.08
N PRO A 356 11.46 -10.96 26.26
CA PRO A 356 10.85 -11.83 25.26
C PRO A 356 9.82 -12.74 25.94
N LEU A 357 8.56 -12.58 25.56
CA LEU A 357 7.42 -13.14 26.28
C LEU A 357 7.36 -14.68 26.24
N ASP A 358 6.97 -15.27 27.37
CA ASP A 358 6.11 -16.45 27.40
C ASP A 358 4.66 -16.05 27.03
N ASP A 359 3.89 -16.97 26.42
CA ASP A 359 2.49 -16.74 26.03
C ASP A 359 1.66 -16.18 27.22
N ILE A 360 0.95 -15.06 27.03
CA ILE A 360 0.11 -14.45 28.09
C ILE A 360 -1.35 -14.85 27.89
N SER A 361 -2.04 -15.20 28.97
CA SER A 361 -3.51 -15.28 29.02
C SER A 361 -4.08 -14.16 29.89
N ILE A 362 -5.09 -13.45 29.39
CA ILE A 362 -5.69 -12.27 30.03
C ILE A 362 -7.20 -12.45 30.09
N ASP A 363 -7.74 -12.47 31.30
CA ASP A 363 -9.17 -12.38 31.53
C ASP A 363 -9.60 -10.91 31.61
N ILE A 364 -10.46 -10.47 30.69
CA ILE A 364 -11.05 -9.13 30.78
C ILE A 364 -12.15 -9.16 31.84
N ASN A 365 -11.92 -8.38 32.89
CA ASN A 365 -12.85 -8.13 33.98
C ASN A 365 -13.12 -6.62 34.14
N ILE A 366 -14.21 -6.27 34.82
CA ILE A 366 -14.60 -4.90 35.19
C ILE A 366 -13.46 -4.21 35.96
N ASP A 367 -12.71 -4.95 36.78
CA ASP A 367 -11.59 -4.40 37.54
C ASP A 367 -10.48 -3.83 36.64
N ASN A 368 -10.32 -4.36 35.43
CA ASN A 368 -9.30 -3.91 34.47
C ASN A 368 -9.78 -2.72 33.61
N MET A 369 -11.00 -2.24 33.83
CA MET A 369 -11.60 -1.17 33.04
C MET A 369 -11.04 0.19 33.44
N CYS A 370 -10.46 0.92 32.49
CA CYS A 370 -10.04 2.30 32.70
C CYS A 370 -11.27 3.20 32.78
N VAL A 371 -11.46 3.82 33.95
CA VAL A 371 -12.57 4.73 34.18
C VAL A 371 -12.37 6.01 33.36
N ASN A 372 -13.45 6.50 32.74
CA ASN A 372 -13.41 7.74 31.99
C ASN A 372 -13.02 8.92 32.92
N VAL A 373 -12.10 9.75 32.46
CA VAL A 373 -11.64 10.97 33.15
C VAL A 373 -12.81 11.87 33.59
N SER A 374 -13.92 11.89 32.84
CA SER A 374 -15.11 12.65 33.21
C SER A 374 -15.75 12.22 34.55
N LYS A 375 -15.51 10.97 34.97
CA LYS A 375 -15.96 10.44 36.26
C LYS A 375 -14.92 10.60 37.37
N LEU A 376 -13.65 10.77 37.01
CA LEU A 376 -12.53 10.89 37.96
C LEU A 376 -12.26 12.33 38.37
N LEU A 377 -12.58 13.31 37.53
CA LEU A 377 -12.34 14.73 37.79
C LEU A 377 -13.64 15.46 38.08
N ASN A 378 -13.58 16.43 38.99
CA ASN A 378 -14.68 17.35 39.25
C ASN A 378 -15.05 18.12 37.96
N SER A 379 -16.34 18.39 37.78
CA SER A 379 -16.92 19.18 36.69
C SER A 379 -16.17 20.50 36.39
N THR A 380 -15.67 21.19 37.42
CA THR A 380 -14.87 22.42 37.28
C THR A 380 -13.52 22.17 36.62
N ILE A 381 -12.79 21.14 37.05
CA ILE A 381 -11.49 20.74 36.50
C ILE A 381 -11.67 20.16 35.09
N PHE A 382 -12.74 19.38 34.86
CA PHE A 382 -13.02 18.78 33.56
C PHE A 382 -13.23 19.82 32.46
N ASN A 383 -13.85 20.96 32.81
CA ASN A 383 -14.13 22.08 31.90
C ASN A 383 -12.91 22.97 31.61
N TYR A 384 -11.77 22.76 32.29
CA TYR A 384 -10.54 23.46 31.93
C TYR A 384 -10.03 23.06 30.55
N ASN A 385 -9.33 23.99 29.89
CA ASN A 385 -8.55 23.68 28.70
C ASN A 385 -7.59 22.51 29.01
N TYR A 386 -7.46 21.58 28.06
CA TYR A 386 -6.63 20.40 28.13
C TYR A 386 -5.27 20.61 28.82
N LEU A 387 -4.52 21.67 28.46
CA LEU A 387 -3.19 21.95 29.06
C LEU A 387 -3.25 22.26 30.55
N HIS A 388 -4.30 22.94 31.01
CA HIS A 388 -4.53 23.18 32.43
C HIS A 388 -5.03 21.92 33.12
N ARG A 389 -5.89 21.15 32.45
CA ARG A 389 -6.48 19.92 32.97
C ARG A 389 -5.45 18.82 33.20
N ILE A 390 -4.43 18.69 32.35
CA ILE A 390 -3.34 17.68 32.51
C ILE A 390 -2.67 17.77 33.88
N LYS A 391 -2.48 18.97 34.42
CA LYS A 391 -1.84 19.18 35.74
C LYS A 391 -2.59 18.48 36.87
N TYR A 392 -3.87 18.16 36.65
CA TYR A 392 -4.74 17.52 37.64
C TYR A 392 -4.91 16.02 37.45
N TYR A 393 -4.36 15.42 36.39
CA TYR A 393 -4.53 13.98 36.11
C TYR A 393 -3.82 13.08 37.13
N GLN A 394 -2.87 13.61 37.89
CA GLN A 394 -2.21 12.88 38.98
C GLN A 394 -3.05 12.79 40.26
N PHE A 395 -3.99 13.72 40.50
CA PHE A 395 -4.76 13.75 41.76
C PHE A 395 -5.57 12.47 42.02
N PRO A 396 -6.29 11.90 41.04
CA PRO A 396 -7.00 10.64 41.25
C PRO A 396 -6.10 9.49 41.69
N CYS A 397 -4.83 9.46 41.25
CA CYS A 397 -3.87 8.42 41.64
C CYS A 397 -3.29 8.64 43.05
N VAL A 398 -3.29 9.88 43.55
CA VAL A 398 -2.83 10.24 44.89
C VAL A 398 -3.94 10.01 45.92
N GLU A 399 -5.19 10.33 45.57
CA GLU A 399 -6.35 10.24 46.48
C GLU A 399 -6.89 8.80 46.61
N ASN A 400 -6.78 7.97 45.57
CA ASN A 400 -7.21 6.57 45.59
C ASN A 400 -6.01 5.62 45.66
N HIS A 401 -5.58 5.25 46.86
CA HIS A 401 -4.56 4.20 47.07
C HIS A 401 -4.91 2.85 46.40
N PHE A 402 -6.20 2.56 46.14
CA PHE A 402 -6.65 1.39 45.40
C PHE A 402 -6.25 1.39 43.91
N LEU A 403 -6.10 2.56 43.27
CA LEU A 403 -5.64 2.65 41.87
C LEU A 403 -4.13 2.35 41.75
N ASN A 404 -3.35 2.58 42.81
CA ASN A 404 -1.92 2.22 42.85
C ASN A 404 -1.68 0.73 43.11
N ASN A 405 -2.63 0.01 43.72
CA ASN A 405 -2.51 -1.42 44.03
C ASN A 405 -2.87 -2.35 42.87
N GLN A 406 -3.41 -1.84 41.75
CA GLN A 406 -3.54 -2.62 40.51
C GLN A 406 -2.20 -2.82 39.78
N ASN A 407 -1.11 -2.18 40.26
CA ASN A 407 0.26 -2.37 39.76
C ASN A 407 0.91 -3.69 40.24
N GLN A 408 0.18 -4.57 40.93
CA GLN A 408 0.60 -5.94 41.23
C GLN A 408 -0.17 -6.96 40.39
N LEU A 409 -0.22 -6.76 39.07
CA LEU A 409 -0.49 -7.87 38.15
C LEU A 409 0.83 -8.66 38.01
N LYS A 410 0.85 -9.88 38.54
CA LYS A 410 1.93 -10.86 38.41
C LYS A 410 2.27 -11.17 36.96
#